data_AF-A0A7S2XZB2-F1
#
_entry.id   AF-A0A7S2XZB2-F1
#
_cell.length_a   1.000
_cell.length_b   1.000
_cell.length_c   1.000
_cell.angle_alpha   90.00
_cell.angle_beta   90.00
_cell.angle_gamma   90.00
#
_symmetry.space_group_name_H-M   'P 1'
#
loop_
_entity.id
_entity.type
_entity.pdbx_description
1 polymer ?
#
loop_
_entity_poly.entity_id
_entity_poly.type
_entity_poly.pdbx_seq_one_letter_code
_entity_poly.pdbx_strand_id
1 'polypeptide(L)'
;TEIVTKYWADRLIQVLASNPILPNFGVTGPTDTLNPKIFTHSFVHRTHLEVFQGAYFPEGFKNWWSDDWISTVYGRRHTFRQQDVKVTHNVKAQKTGSWERYEIDYTAQWILEKELRQGFVTVSRYLRQKGLPGLPLPSICSYSPGIEDMVAFNLPNKNQSLPTSQNASLPLPPSGNTTSKHNLSR
;
A
#
# COMPACT_ATOMS: atom_id res chain seq x y z
N THR A 1 21.01 15.71 2.18
CA THR A 1 19.70 15.95 2.82
C THR A 1 19.78 15.45 4.24
N GLU A 2 19.19 16.15 5.19
CA GLU A 2 19.23 15.81 6.62
C GLU A 2 17.90 16.14 7.28
N ILE A 3 17.40 15.25 8.15
CA ILE A 3 16.28 15.55 9.05
C ILE A 3 16.86 16.22 10.30
N VAL A 4 16.56 17.50 10.49
CA VAL A 4 17.20 18.34 11.52
C VAL A 4 16.48 18.30 12.88
N THR A 5 15.28 17.74 12.92
CA THR A 5 14.47 17.64 14.14
C THR A 5 14.92 16.44 14.99
N LYS A 6 15.23 16.65 16.28
CA LYS A 6 15.53 15.56 17.22
C LYS A 6 14.28 14.71 17.48
N TYR A 7 14.47 13.41 17.75
CA TYR A 7 13.38 12.45 18.02
C TYR A 7 12.34 12.37 16.90
N TRP A 8 12.75 12.71 15.67
CA TRP A 8 11.85 12.70 14.52
C TRP A 8 11.20 11.33 14.30
N ALA A 9 11.95 10.24 14.48
CA ALA A 9 11.43 8.90 14.26
C ALA A 9 10.29 8.57 15.24
N ASP A 10 10.51 8.80 16.54
CA ASP A 10 9.50 8.59 17.57
C ASP A 10 8.24 9.40 17.28
N ARG A 11 8.41 10.64 16.83
CA ARG A 11 7.29 11.51 16.46
C ARG A 11 6.47 10.93 15.31
N LEU A 12 7.13 10.51 14.22
CA LEU A 12 6.45 9.93 13.05
C LEU A 12 5.75 8.60 13.41
N ILE A 13 6.38 7.77 14.24
CA ILE A 13 5.79 6.52 14.76
C ILE A 13 4.52 6.81 15.56
N GLN A 14 4.59 7.74 16.53
CA GLN A 14 3.45 8.11 17.36
C GLN A 14 2.28 8.64 16.52
N VAL A 15 2.57 9.45 15.51
CA VAL A 15 1.55 9.98 14.59
C VAL A 15 0.79 8.86 13.90
N LEU A 16 1.50 7.90 13.29
CA LEU A 16 0.84 6.77 12.63
C LEU A 16 0.08 5.90 13.64
N ALA A 17 0.67 5.61 14.81
CA ALA A 17 0.01 4.86 15.87
C ALA A 17 -1.28 5.54 16.36
N SER A 18 -1.33 6.88 16.33
CA SER A 18 -2.47 7.68 16.79
C SER A 18 -3.61 7.83 15.77
N ASN A 19 -3.54 7.20 14.60
CA ASN A 19 -4.61 7.31 13.61
C ASN A 19 -5.96 6.87 14.22
N PRO A 20 -6.99 7.74 14.20
CA PRO A 20 -8.22 7.54 14.96
C PRO A 20 -9.15 6.47 14.40
N ILE A 21 -8.93 6.04 13.16
CA ILE A 21 -9.74 4.99 12.50
C ILE A 21 -9.04 3.63 12.60
N LEU A 22 -7.74 3.60 12.34
CA LEU A 22 -6.95 2.37 12.39
C LEU A 22 -5.52 2.71 12.80
N PRO A 23 -5.05 2.28 13.98
CA PRO A 23 -3.68 2.48 14.40
C PRO A 23 -2.68 2.01 13.35
N ASN A 24 -1.63 2.80 13.14
CA ASN A 24 -0.56 2.58 12.17
C ASN A 24 -0.99 2.60 10.69
N PHE A 25 -2.17 3.12 10.38
CA PHE A 25 -2.64 3.28 9.01
C PHE A 25 -2.31 4.66 8.45
N GLY A 26 -2.03 4.74 7.16
CA GLY A 26 -1.77 6.00 6.46
C GLY A 26 -0.30 6.26 6.19
N VAL A 27 0.01 7.53 6.00
CA VAL A 27 1.36 8.03 5.70
C VAL A 27 1.64 9.31 6.48
N THR A 28 2.90 9.49 6.84
CA THR A 28 3.45 10.73 7.38
C THR A 28 4.83 11.00 6.78
N GLY A 29 5.54 12.00 7.29
CA GLY A 29 6.89 12.34 6.85
C GLY A 29 7.31 13.71 7.38
N PRO A 30 8.62 14.01 7.37
CA PRO A 30 9.11 15.35 7.61
C PRO A 30 8.55 16.34 6.58
N THR A 31 8.32 17.58 7.01
CA THR A 31 8.07 18.69 6.10
C THR A 31 9.38 19.13 5.48
N ASP A 32 9.46 19.09 4.15
CA ASP A 32 10.52 19.70 3.40
C ASP A 32 10.32 21.22 3.36
N THR A 33 11.30 21.95 3.87
CA THR A 33 11.28 23.41 3.90
C THR A 33 11.27 24.05 2.50
N LEU A 34 11.68 23.33 1.46
CA LEU A 34 11.67 23.79 0.07
C LEU A 34 10.42 23.30 -0.69
N ASN A 35 9.82 22.19 -0.26
CA ASN A 35 8.60 21.65 -0.87
C ASN A 35 7.61 21.09 0.17
N PRO A 36 6.86 21.95 0.87
CA PRO A 36 5.97 21.52 1.96
C PRO A 36 4.69 20.83 1.47
N LYS A 37 4.42 20.82 0.16
CA LYS A 37 3.15 20.33 -0.41
C LYS A 37 3.12 18.82 -0.59
N ILE A 38 4.27 18.18 -0.78
CA ILE A 38 4.39 16.73 -1.00
C ILE A 38 5.39 16.13 -0.01
N PHE A 39 5.32 14.82 0.19
CA PHE A 39 6.32 14.09 0.96
C PHE A 39 7.49 13.72 0.06
N THR A 40 8.56 14.51 0.11
CA THR A 40 9.84 14.12 -0.50
C THR A 40 10.50 12.96 0.25
N HIS A 41 10.11 12.75 1.51
CA HIS A 41 10.49 11.61 2.34
C HIS A 41 9.23 11.11 3.04
N SER A 42 8.56 10.11 2.44
CA SER A 42 7.42 9.46 3.07
C SER A 42 7.87 8.50 4.18
N PHE A 43 7.04 8.37 5.21
CA PHE A 43 7.22 7.45 6.33
C PHE A 43 5.91 6.73 6.56
N VAL A 44 5.96 5.40 6.52
CA VAL A 44 4.80 4.51 6.63
C VAL A 44 5.09 3.36 7.59
N HIS A 45 4.05 2.76 8.13
CA HIS A 45 4.14 1.50 8.86
C HIS A 45 4.00 0.31 7.91
N ARG A 46 4.35 -0.92 8.35
CA ARG A 46 4.16 -2.16 7.57
C ARG A 46 2.73 -2.37 7.07
N THR A 47 1.74 -1.75 7.72
CA THR A 47 0.33 -1.75 7.28
C THR A 47 0.16 -1.19 5.87
N HIS A 48 1.04 -0.26 5.43
CA HIS A 48 1.06 0.18 4.04
C HIS A 48 1.32 -0.97 3.08
N LEU A 49 2.33 -1.81 3.38
CA LEU A 49 2.64 -2.99 2.58
C LEU A 49 1.50 -4.02 2.62
N GLU A 50 0.79 -4.15 3.75
CA GLU A 50 -0.41 -4.99 3.82
C GLU A 50 -1.54 -4.46 2.90
N VAL A 51 -1.73 -3.14 2.83
CA VAL A 51 -2.73 -2.50 1.95
C VAL A 51 -2.38 -2.73 0.48
N PHE A 52 -1.11 -2.57 0.11
CA PHE A 52 -0.63 -2.61 -1.28
C PHE A 52 0.10 -3.91 -1.64
N GLN A 53 -0.22 -5.01 -0.95
CA GLN A 53 0.23 -6.36 -1.30
C GLN A 53 1.77 -6.49 -1.44
N GLY A 54 2.51 -5.81 -0.57
CA GLY A 54 3.97 -5.84 -0.52
C GLY A 54 4.67 -4.72 -1.28
N ALA A 55 3.94 -3.92 -2.09
CA ALA A 55 4.51 -2.80 -2.81
C ALA A 55 4.53 -1.52 -1.96
N TYR A 56 5.63 -0.77 -1.99
CA TYR A 56 5.71 0.58 -1.40
C TYR A 56 5.22 1.66 -2.39
N PHE A 57 5.49 1.46 -3.67
CA PHE A 57 4.98 2.30 -4.75
C PHE A 57 4.44 1.40 -5.86
N PRO A 58 3.43 1.87 -6.62
CA PRO A 58 3.02 1.22 -7.86
C PRO A 58 4.18 1.02 -8.83
N GLU A 59 4.23 -0.14 -9.49
CA GLU A 59 5.29 -0.49 -10.46
C GLU A 59 5.36 0.48 -11.66
N GLY A 60 4.25 1.19 -11.94
CA GLY A 60 4.16 2.15 -13.03
C GLY A 60 5.00 3.43 -12.85
N PHE A 61 5.45 3.73 -11.63
CA PHE A 61 6.24 4.94 -11.38
C PHE A 61 7.73 4.73 -11.67
N LYS A 62 8.26 5.56 -12.57
CA LYS A 62 9.69 5.59 -12.93
C LYS A 62 10.39 6.91 -12.54
N ASN A 63 9.65 7.83 -11.91
CA ASN A 63 10.04 9.22 -11.71
C ASN A 63 9.37 9.81 -10.44
N TRP A 64 9.45 11.13 -10.27
CA TRP A 64 9.03 11.89 -9.10
C TRP A 64 7.54 11.79 -8.72
N TRP A 65 6.67 11.27 -9.59
CA TRP A 65 5.24 11.16 -9.32
C TRP A 65 4.88 10.24 -8.15
N SER A 66 5.83 9.42 -7.68
CA SER A 66 5.71 8.65 -6.44
C SER A 66 5.40 9.54 -5.24
N ASP A 67 5.99 10.74 -5.20
CA ASP A 67 5.85 11.67 -4.07
C ASP A 67 4.46 12.30 -4.06
N ASP A 68 3.94 12.67 -5.24
CA ASP A 68 2.56 13.11 -5.43
C ASP A 68 1.55 12.02 -5.07
N TRP A 69 1.81 10.79 -5.53
CA TRP A 69 0.95 9.64 -5.26
C TRP A 69 0.85 9.34 -3.77
N ILE A 70 1.98 9.15 -3.08
CA ILE A 70 1.97 8.79 -1.67
C ILE A 70 1.41 9.92 -0.80
N SER A 71 1.63 11.18 -1.20
CA SER A 71 1.04 12.35 -0.55
C SER A 71 -0.49 12.39 -0.59
N THR A 72 -1.11 11.61 -1.49
CA THR A 72 -2.52 11.76 -1.85
C THR A 72 -3.33 10.49 -1.65
N VAL A 73 -2.76 9.30 -1.88
CA VAL A 73 -3.49 8.01 -1.98
C VAL A 73 -4.30 7.64 -0.74
N TYR A 74 -3.86 8.08 0.43
CA TYR A 74 -4.54 7.84 1.71
C TYR A 74 -5.65 8.84 2.01
N GLY A 75 -5.79 9.89 1.20
CA GLY A 75 -6.71 11.00 1.40
C GLY A 75 -6.37 11.85 2.64
N ARG A 76 -7.04 12.99 2.77
CA ARG A 76 -6.75 13.98 3.83
C ARG A 76 -6.82 13.42 5.26
N ARG A 77 -7.64 12.39 5.51
CA ARG A 77 -7.87 11.84 6.87
C ARG A 77 -6.75 10.92 7.35
N HIS A 78 -5.92 10.39 6.44
CA HIS A 78 -4.85 9.43 6.75
C HIS A 78 -3.49 9.84 6.19
N THR A 79 -3.39 11.09 5.72
CA THR A 79 -2.15 11.75 5.33
C THR A 79 -1.79 12.77 6.42
N PHE A 80 -0.78 12.47 7.24
CA PHE A 80 -0.43 13.27 8.40
C PHE A 80 0.85 14.08 8.15
N ARG A 81 0.70 15.38 7.86
CA ARG A 81 1.85 16.28 7.64
C ARG A 81 2.34 16.85 8.97
N GLN A 82 3.60 16.57 9.31
CA GLN A 82 4.23 17.05 10.54
C GLN A 82 4.98 18.35 10.30
N GLN A 83 4.53 19.45 10.91
CA GLN A 83 5.19 20.76 10.79
C GLN A 83 6.43 20.90 11.71
N ASP A 84 6.48 20.09 12.75
CA ASP A 84 7.53 20.02 13.77
C ASP A 84 8.73 19.16 13.36
N VAL A 85 8.51 18.19 12.48
CA VAL A 85 9.58 17.38 11.88
C VAL A 85 10.01 18.00 10.55
N LYS A 86 11.26 18.47 10.45
CA LYS A 86 11.76 19.19 9.27
C LYS A 86 12.92 18.48 8.62
N VAL A 87 12.94 18.49 7.29
CA VAL A 87 14.08 18.04 6.48
C VAL A 87 14.64 19.23 5.69
N THR A 88 15.96 19.28 5.59
CA THR A 88 16.69 20.32 4.85
C THR A 88 17.59 19.69 3.79
N HIS A 89 17.74 20.42 2.68
CA HIS A 89 18.62 20.04 1.59
C HIS A 89 19.93 20.82 1.69
N ASN A 90 21.05 20.11 1.80
CA ASN A 90 22.39 20.70 1.76
C ASN A 90 22.76 21.03 0.30
N VAL A 91 22.19 22.13 -0.22
CA VAL A 91 22.27 22.54 -1.63
C VAL A 91 23.70 22.85 -2.11
N LYS A 92 24.66 23.00 -1.19
CA LYS A 92 26.08 23.24 -1.51
C LYS A 92 26.81 22.01 -2.07
N ALA A 93 26.28 20.79 -1.87
CA ALA A 93 26.92 19.55 -2.30
C ALA A 93 26.51 19.06 -3.71
N GLN A 94 25.57 19.75 -4.39
CA GLN A 94 24.95 19.25 -5.63
C GLN A 94 25.03 20.22 -6.82
N LYS A 95 26.05 21.09 -6.88
CA LYS A 95 26.23 21.99 -8.03
C LYS A 95 27.40 21.56 -8.93
N THR A 96 27.22 20.44 -9.62
CA THR A 96 27.91 20.12 -10.86
C THR A 96 26.91 19.44 -11.81
N GLY A 97 26.30 20.21 -12.71
CA GLY A 97 25.50 19.70 -13.83
C GLY A 97 23.98 19.72 -13.61
N SER A 98 23.29 20.40 -14.55
CA SER A 98 21.85 20.45 -14.85
C SER A 98 20.86 20.65 -13.69
N TRP A 99 20.03 21.71 -13.80
CA TRP A 99 18.99 22.07 -12.83
C TRP A 99 17.85 21.05 -12.72
N GLU A 100 17.76 20.13 -13.68
CA GLU A 100 16.68 19.15 -13.82
C GLU A 100 17.29 17.76 -13.83
N ARG A 101 16.98 16.94 -12.82
CA ARG A 101 17.49 15.56 -12.73
C ARG A 101 16.72 14.59 -13.63
N TYR A 102 15.52 14.97 -14.10
CA TYR A 102 14.65 14.19 -14.98
C TYR A 102 13.82 15.11 -15.88
N GLU A 103 13.52 14.68 -17.10
CA GLU A 103 12.61 15.39 -18.02
C GLU A 103 11.15 15.25 -17.54
N ILE A 104 10.36 16.33 -17.67
CA ILE A 104 8.93 16.31 -17.33
C ILE A 104 8.19 15.51 -18.41
N ASP A 105 7.81 14.29 -18.06
CA ASP A 105 7.04 13.39 -18.94
C ASP A 105 5.53 13.57 -18.70
N TYR A 106 4.83 14.13 -19.69
CA TYR A 106 3.38 14.32 -19.66
C TYR A 106 2.59 13.00 -19.65
N THR A 107 3.15 11.89 -20.16
CA THR A 107 2.49 10.57 -20.05
C THR A 107 2.40 10.12 -18.60
N ALA A 108 3.33 10.60 -17.77
CA ALA A 108 3.41 10.19 -16.38
C ALA A 108 2.35 10.88 -15.50
N GLN A 109 1.72 11.97 -15.95
CA GLN A 109 0.50 12.50 -15.31
C GLN A 109 -0.69 11.54 -15.44
N TRP A 110 -0.90 10.92 -16.60
CA TRP A 110 -1.96 9.93 -16.79
C TRP A 110 -1.74 8.69 -15.93
N ILE A 111 -0.47 8.26 -15.80
CA ILE A 111 -0.09 7.17 -14.89
C ILE A 111 -0.44 7.56 -13.45
N LEU A 112 -0.11 8.77 -13.00
CA LEU A 112 -0.46 9.23 -11.65
C LEU A 112 -1.97 9.19 -11.40
N GLU A 113 -2.78 9.72 -12.32
CA GLU A 113 -4.24 9.72 -12.15
C GLU A 113 -4.81 8.30 -12.06
N LYS A 114 -4.33 7.40 -12.92
CA LYS A 114 -4.71 5.98 -12.91
C LYS A 114 -4.33 5.31 -11.58
N GLU A 115 -3.09 5.48 -11.14
CA GLU A 115 -2.58 4.86 -9.92
C GLU A 115 -3.22 5.44 -8.64
N LEU A 116 -3.63 6.72 -8.66
CA LEU A 116 -4.41 7.30 -7.58
C LEU A 116 -5.81 6.68 -7.49
N ARG A 117 -6.50 6.51 -8.62
CA ARG A 117 -7.82 5.85 -8.65
C ARG A 117 -7.72 4.43 -8.10
N GLN A 118 -6.75 3.65 -8.59
CA GLN A 118 -6.52 2.29 -8.13
C GLN A 118 -6.14 2.25 -6.64
N GLY A 119 -5.32 3.20 -6.21
CA GLY A 119 -4.90 3.33 -4.82
C GLY A 119 -6.08 3.62 -3.89
N PHE A 120 -6.95 4.58 -4.22
CA PHE A 120 -8.14 4.89 -3.43
C PHE A 120 -9.10 3.71 -3.30
N VAL A 121 -9.30 2.94 -4.38
CA VAL A 121 -10.11 1.72 -4.36
C VAL A 121 -9.47 0.68 -3.43
N THR A 122 -8.16 0.48 -3.53
CA THR A 122 -7.40 -0.47 -2.70
C THR A 122 -7.49 -0.11 -1.21
N VAL A 123 -7.25 1.16 -0.86
CA VAL A 123 -7.33 1.68 0.50
C VAL A 123 -8.75 1.53 1.05
N SER A 124 -9.77 1.88 0.26
CA SER A 124 -11.18 1.75 0.67
C SER A 124 -11.60 0.30 0.86
N ARG A 125 -11.14 -0.61 0.00
CA ARG A 125 -11.38 -2.06 0.13
C ARG A 125 -10.76 -2.60 1.42
N TYR A 126 -9.51 -2.22 1.72
CA TYR A 126 -8.82 -2.64 2.94
C TYR A 126 -9.56 -2.20 4.21
N LEU A 127 -10.03 -0.94 4.24
CA LEU A 127 -10.83 -0.44 5.37
C LEU A 127 -12.16 -1.17 5.51
N ARG A 128 -12.89 -1.39 4.40
CA ARG A 128 -14.17 -2.11 4.40
C ARG A 128 -14.02 -3.56 4.86
N GLN A 129 -12.96 -4.27 4.47
CA GLN A 129 -12.66 -5.63 4.94
C GLN A 129 -12.46 -5.71 6.46
N LYS A 130 -12.06 -4.60 7.10
CA LYS A 130 -11.95 -4.47 8.55
C LYS A 130 -13.20 -3.92 9.22
N GLY A 131 -14.31 -3.72 8.48
CA GLY A 131 -15.54 -3.12 9.00
C GLY A 131 -15.45 -1.62 9.28
N LEU A 132 -14.44 -0.93 8.71
CA LEU A 132 -14.19 0.49 8.92
C LEU A 132 -14.76 1.34 7.77
N PRO A 133 -15.05 2.64 8.00
CA PRO A 133 -15.51 3.53 6.93
C PRO A 133 -14.43 3.66 5.85
N GLY A 134 -14.83 3.42 4.60
CA GLY A 134 -13.97 3.64 3.44
C GLY A 134 -13.69 5.13 3.20
N LEU A 135 -12.75 5.41 2.29
CA LEU A 135 -12.53 6.79 1.88
C LEU A 135 -13.73 7.32 1.08
N PRO A 136 -14.09 8.61 1.23
CA PRO A 136 -14.94 9.24 0.24
C PRO A 136 -14.22 9.13 -1.10
N LEU A 137 -14.96 8.79 -2.15
CA LEU A 137 -14.39 8.76 -3.48
C LEU A 137 -13.80 10.13 -3.78
N PRO A 138 -12.58 10.19 -4.35
CA PRO A 138 -11.96 11.46 -4.66
C PRO A 138 -12.87 12.25 -5.61
N SER A 139 -13.14 13.51 -5.29
CA SER A 139 -13.84 14.45 -6.16
C SER A 139 -12.93 14.93 -7.30
N ILE A 140 -12.24 14.00 -7.97
CA ILE A 140 -11.43 14.28 -9.16
C ILE A 140 -12.32 13.97 -10.37
N CYS A 141 -12.74 15.05 -11.05
CA CYS A 141 -13.48 15.11 -12.32
C CYS A 141 -14.58 14.07 -12.51
N SER A 142 -15.82 14.42 -12.15
CA SER A 142 -17.09 13.84 -12.68
C SER A 142 -17.24 12.32 -12.68
N TYR A 143 -16.38 11.60 -11.95
CA TYR A 143 -16.35 10.14 -11.93
C TYR A 143 -17.00 9.65 -10.64
N SER A 144 -18.22 9.16 -10.78
CA SER A 144 -18.82 8.24 -9.82
C SER A 144 -18.48 6.83 -10.33
N PRO A 145 -17.66 6.03 -9.62
CA PRO A 145 -17.43 4.65 -10.02
C PRO A 145 -18.77 3.96 -10.09
N GLY A 146 -19.11 3.45 -11.28
CA GLY A 146 -20.26 2.59 -11.45
C GLY A 146 -20.09 1.33 -10.61
N ILE A 147 -21.19 0.65 -10.31
CA ILE A 147 -21.18 -0.69 -9.71
C ILE A 147 -20.24 -1.63 -10.48
N GLU A 148 -20.04 -1.42 -11.79
CA GLU A 148 -19.13 -2.16 -12.65
C GLU A 148 -17.65 -2.06 -12.23
N ASP A 149 -17.16 -0.91 -11.78
CA ASP A 149 -15.80 -0.75 -11.26
C ASP A 149 -15.63 -1.43 -9.89
N MET A 150 -16.72 -1.65 -9.16
CA MET A 150 -16.71 -2.44 -7.92
C MET A 150 -16.78 -3.95 -8.19
N VAL A 151 -17.32 -4.35 -9.35
CA VAL A 151 -17.51 -5.75 -9.77
C VAL A 151 -16.33 -6.29 -10.59
N ALA A 152 -15.66 -5.46 -11.39
CA ALA A 152 -14.51 -5.88 -12.21
C ALA A 152 -13.32 -6.40 -11.38
N PHE A 153 -13.22 -6.01 -10.10
CA PHE A 153 -12.17 -6.50 -9.18
C PHE A 153 -12.61 -7.71 -8.32
N ASN A 154 -13.80 -8.28 -8.57
CA ASN A 154 -14.34 -9.45 -7.86
C ASN A 154 -14.21 -10.76 -8.64
N LEU A 155 -13.46 -10.81 -9.76
CA LEU A 155 -13.19 -12.09 -10.41
C LEU A 155 -11.94 -12.74 -9.81
N PRO A 156 -12.04 -13.91 -9.14
CA PRO A 156 -10.87 -14.73 -8.94
C PRO A 156 -10.28 -15.06 -10.30
N ASN A 157 -8.95 -14.96 -10.40
CA ASN A 157 -8.17 -15.21 -11.60
C ASN A 157 -8.54 -16.58 -12.20
N LYS A 158 -9.40 -16.61 -13.23
CA LYS A 158 -9.69 -17.82 -14.02
C LYS A 158 -8.50 -18.08 -14.93
N ASN A 159 -7.39 -18.55 -14.35
CA ASN A 159 -6.27 -19.15 -15.05
C ASN A 159 -5.47 -20.08 -14.12
N GLN A 160 -6.17 -20.85 -13.28
CA GLN A 160 -5.68 -22.14 -12.83
C GLN A 160 -6.47 -23.20 -13.60
N SER A 161 -5.83 -23.73 -14.64
CA SER A 161 -6.24 -24.95 -15.33
C SER A 161 -6.35 -26.09 -14.32
N LEU A 162 -7.55 -26.63 -14.15
CA LEU A 162 -7.73 -27.94 -13.53
C LEU A 162 -7.10 -29.02 -14.43
N PRO A 163 -6.31 -29.96 -13.88
CA PRO A 163 -6.05 -31.21 -14.57
C PRO A 163 -7.29 -32.11 -14.50
N THR A 164 -7.73 -32.54 -15.68
CA THR A 164 -8.79 -33.52 -15.91
C THR A 164 -8.30 -34.94 -15.59
N SER A 165 -8.97 -35.64 -14.66
CA SER A 165 -9.12 -37.11 -14.68
C SER A 165 -10.24 -37.47 -13.68
N GLN A 166 -11.47 -37.70 -14.13
CA GLN A 166 -12.04 -39.04 -14.40
C GLN A 166 -11.87 -40.06 -13.26
N ASN A 167 -13.02 -40.40 -12.66
CA ASN A 167 -13.43 -41.68 -12.07
C ASN A 167 -12.51 -42.40 -11.07
N ALA A 168 -12.93 -42.42 -9.79
CA ALA A 168 -12.81 -43.62 -8.97
C ALA A 168 -13.84 -43.60 -7.83
N SER A 169 -14.76 -44.57 -7.89
CA SER A 169 -15.74 -44.90 -6.85
C SER A 169 -15.05 -45.25 -5.54
N LEU A 170 -15.63 -44.78 -4.42
CA LEU A 170 -15.30 -45.16 -3.06
C LEU A 170 -15.52 -46.65 -2.82
N PRO A 171 -14.61 -47.33 -2.09
CA PRO A 171 -14.98 -48.46 -1.24
C PRO A 171 -14.82 -48.10 0.25
N LEU A 172 -15.82 -48.50 1.03
CA LEU A 172 -15.89 -48.43 2.49
C LEU A 172 -14.75 -49.24 3.16
N PRO A 173 -14.32 -48.85 4.38
CA PRO A 173 -13.32 -49.60 5.13
C PRO A 173 -13.92 -50.88 5.74
N PRO A 174 -13.20 -52.02 5.72
CA PRO A 174 -13.61 -53.20 6.47
C PRO A 174 -13.29 -53.05 7.96
N SER A 175 -14.29 -53.33 8.78
CA SER A 175 -14.13 -53.64 10.19
C SER A 175 -13.56 -55.06 10.32
N GLY A 176 -12.46 -55.20 11.07
CA GLY A 176 -11.77 -56.46 11.27
C GLY A 176 -11.09 -56.49 12.62
N ASN A 177 -11.68 -57.22 13.55
CA ASN A 177 -11.20 -57.47 14.89
C ASN A 177 -10.18 -58.64 14.88
N THR A 178 -9.45 -58.78 16.00
CA THR A 178 -8.74 -59.99 16.50
C THR A 178 -7.19 -60.07 16.41
N THR A 179 -6.61 -59.99 17.62
CA THR A 179 -5.56 -60.84 18.24
C THR A 179 -4.10 -60.89 17.75
N SER A 180 -3.23 -60.49 18.70
CA SER A 180 -2.23 -61.35 19.38
C SER A 180 -0.76 -61.34 18.91
N LYS A 181 0.06 -60.81 19.84
CA LYS A 181 1.35 -61.32 20.37
C LYS A 181 2.69 -60.95 19.69
N HIS A 182 3.65 -60.79 20.63
CA HIS A 182 5.11 -60.84 20.55
C HIS A 182 5.84 -59.59 20.03
N ASN A 183 6.98 -59.14 20.57
CA ASN A 183 7.70 -59.30 21.84
C ASN A 183 8.99 -58.43 21.72
N LEU A 184 9.60 -58.06 22.86
CA LEU A 184 11.03 -57.74 23.08
C LEU A 184 11.60 -56.44 22.45
N SER A 185 11.91 -55.42 23.24
CA SER A 185 13.17 -55.21 24.02
C SER A 185 14.37 -54.73 23.19
N ARG A 186 14.66 -53.42 23.23
CA ARG A 186 15.82 -52.81 23.90
C ARG A 186 15.81 -51.30 23.70
#